data_AF-A0AA88RIJ5-F1
#
_entry.id   AF-A0AA88RIJ5-F1
#
_cell.length_a   1.000
_cell.length_b   1.000
_cell.length_c   1.000
_cell.angle_alpha   90.00
_cell.angle_beta   90.00
_cell.angle_gamma   90.00
#
_symmetry.space_group_name_H-M   'P 1'
#
loop_
_entity.id
_entity.type
_entity.pdbx_description
1 polymer ?
#
loop_
_entity_poly.entity_id
_entity_poly.type
_entity_poly.pdbx_seq_one_letter_code
_entity_poly.pdbx_strand_id
1 'polypeptide(L)'
;MDPNPNTFPILSYVMSKLPSIGPRRAPAADFDVEQPHPLAAPEFPEPRFELSERMPRLDDPGVAAAMRAAVADVAQTRSVLQTLGERPDHEAVDAARAKVAEIEASLSKRLEEIVLSPRPAEVDRAAWRAGLAETGEESRDGAERERQAYKAVISMDEMHEAYEKLLKDAEERLERIYQAAVEGGDYAAAAAGGSEEGVGEEVYEEVVGILQDAGKGVERIDLSGRRLRVLPEAFGMIRSLVVLNLASNQLERLGITYSLLFASNIWLTHAWEQAIPDSVAGLENLEELNLSSNLLTSLPDSIGMLCSLKILNVSSNKLASLPDSICRCRSLVELDASFNNLTYLPTNLGYELVNLRKLFVQLNKIRSLPTSIGEMLSLRILDVHFNELRGLPLTIGRLANLEILNLSSNFSDLTELPDTIGDLTSLKELDLSNNQIHALPDTFGRLDNLTKLNLEENPIVIPPKEVVNEGVEAVKYYMSKRWLDILVEEEQKSMLEVKEQTQTGWLTRSTSWLSNTVSGVSGSLSGYLGAREKSNLDPYLNQQL
;
A
#
# COMPACT_ATOMS: atom_id res chain seq x y z
N MET A 1 -0.08 39.95 -2.58
CA MET A 1 -0.93 38.75 -2.41
C MET A 1 -2.42 39.05 -2.50
N ASP A 2 -2.82 40.31 -2.43
CA ASP A 2 -4.24 40.67 -2.60
C ASP A 2 -4.54 40.76 -4.11
N PRO A 3 -5.71 40.25 -4.55
CA PRO A 3 -6.11 40.37 -5.95
C PRO A 3 -6.07 41.84 -6.36
N ASN A 4 -5.37 42.12 -7.47
CA ASN A 4 -5.28 43.47 -7.99
C ASN A 4 -6.68 43.94 -8.41
N PRO A 5 -7.23 45.00 -7.82
CA PRO A 5 -8.60 45.45 -8.12
C PRO A 5 -8.77 45.93 -9.57
N ASN A 6 -7.67 46.21 -10.28
CA ASN A 6 -7.70 46.53 -11.72
C ASN A 6 -7.76 45.28 -12.61
N THR A 7 -7.40 44.11 -12.09
CA THR A 7 -7.30 42.84 -12.84
C THR A 7 -8.39 41.85 -12.43
N PHE A 8 -8.80 41.86 -11.15
CA PHE A 8 -9.82 40.98 -10.57
C PHE A 8 -10.84 41.80 -9.76
N PRO A 9 -11.61 42.67 -10.42
CA PRO A 9 -12.46 43.66 -9.75
C PRO A 9 -13.58 43.06 -8.89
N ILE A 10 -14.21 41.95 -9.31
CA ILE A 10 -15.32 41.32 -8.58
C ILE A 10 -14.77 40.51 -7.40
N LEU A 11 -13.68 39.78 -7.61
CA LEU A 11 -12.97 39.02 -6.59
C LEU A 11 -12.42 39.94 -5.50
N SER A 12 -11.75 41.05 -5.86
CA SER A 12 -11.28 42.04 -4.89
C SER A 12 -12.42 42.64 -4.07
N TYR A 13 -13.58 42.89 -4.69
CA TYR A 13 -14.76 43.38 -3.98
C TYR A 13 -15.31 42.35 -2.99
N VAL A 14 -15.51 41.10 -3.42
CA VAL A 14 -16.03 40.01 -2.55
C VAL A 14 -15.06 39.71 -1.41
N MET A 15 -13.76 39.66 -1.69
CA MET A 15 -12.73 39.44 -0.67
C MET A 15 -12.64 40.59 0.35
N SER A 16 -12.90 41.84 -0.05
CA SER A 16 -12.93 42.99 0.87
C SER A 16 -14.09 42.95 1.87
N LYS A 17 -15.14 42.15 1.60
CA LYS A 17 -16.34 42.00 2.42
C LYS A 17 -16.35 40.73 3.27
N LEU A 18 -15.34 39.85 3.12
CA LEU A 18 -15.16 38.68 3.98
C LEU A 18 -14.59 39.11 5.36
N PRO A 19 -15.05 38.49 6.46
CA PRO A 19 -14.40 38.71 7.75
C PRO A 19 -12.95 38.22 7.69
N SER A 20 -12.00 39.11 7.95
CA SER A 20 -10.58 38.77 8.03
C SER A 20 -10.35 37.69 9.10
N ILE A 21 -10.03 36.47 8.68
CA ILE A 21 -9.52 35.42 9.56
C ILE A 21 -8.01 35.64 9.66
N GLY A 22 -7.64 36.58 10.51
CA GLY A 22 -6.28 36.79 11.01
C GLY A 22 -6.36 37.11 12.51
N PRO A 23 -5.29 36.94 13.29
CA PRO A 23 -5.32 37.24 14.70
C PRO A 23 -5.73 38.70 14.87
N ARG A 24 -6.87 38.90 15.54
CA ARG A 24 -7.34 40.21 15.97
C ARG A 24 -6.26 40.83 16.83
N ARG A 25 -5.48 41.76 16.26
CA ARG A 25 -4.57 42.61 17.03
C ARG A 25 -5.45 43.32 18.06
N ALA A 26 -5.30 42.93 19.33
CA ALA A 26 -5.89 43.68 20.43
C ALA A 26 -5.41 45.13 20.31
N PRO A 27 -6.25 46.13 20.65
CA PRO A 27 -5.73 47.47 20.83
C PRO A 27 -4.76 47.40 21.99
N ALA A 28 -3.46 47.41 21.68
CA ALA A 28 -2.43 47.61 22.68
C ALA A 28 -2.64 49.02 23.22
N ALA A 29 -3.22 49.10 24.41
CA ALA A 29 -3.09 50.26 25.26
C ALA A 29 -1.64 50.28 25.74
N ASP A 30 -0.78 50.98 25.03
CA ASP A 30 0.45 51.54 25.60
C ASP A 30 0.57 52.97 25.08
N PHE A 31 0.31 53.89 26.02
CA PHE A 31 0.77 55.25 25.95
C PHE A 31 2.30 55.22 25.88
N ASP A 32 2.88 55.76 24.81
CA ASP A 32 4.22 56.30 24.89
C ASP A 32 4.28 57.65 24.18
N VAL A 33 4.77 58.63 24.94
CA VAL A 33 4.82 60.06 24.63
C VAL A 33 6.19 60.34 24.01
N GLU A 34 6.22 61.21 23.00
CA GLU A 34 7.39 61.70 22.23
C GLU A 34 7.78 60.92 20.96
N GLN A 35 7.16 61.28 19.82
CA GLN A 35 7.87 61.67 18.60
C GLN A 35 6.92 62.29 17.56
N PRO A 36 7.38 63.26 16.73
CA PRO A 36 6.51 64.16 15.98
C PRO A 36 5.95 63.55 14.69
N HIS A 37 4.74 63.96 14.33
CA HIS A 37 3.99 63.56 13.13
C HIS A 37 4.81 63.66 11.83
N PRO A 38 4.85 62.60 10.99
CA PRO A 38 5.18 62.74 9.59
C PRO A 38 3.99 63.37 8.85
N LEU A 39 4.30 64.36 8.03
CA LEU A 39 3.42 65.12 7.16
C LEU A 39 2.49 64.21 6.33
N ALA A 40 1.22 64.59 6.28
CA ALA A 40 0.21 63.98 5.43
C ALA A 40 0.69 63.92 3.97
N ALA A 41 0.85 62.71 3.45
CA ALA A 41 0.95 62.48 2.01
C ALA A 41 -0.38 62.88 1.33
N PRO A 42 -0.34 63.44 0.12
CA PRO A 42 -1.53 63.98 -0.52
C PRO A 42 -2.53 62.86 -0.79
N GLU A 43 -3.78 63.08 -0.37
CA GLU A 43 -4.95 62.31 -0.79
C GLU A 43 -5.06 62.41 -2.31
N PHE A 44 -4.45 61.46 -3.02
CA PHE A 44 -4.86 61.13 -4.37
C PHE A 44 -6.25 60.52 -4.26
N PRO A 45 -7.26 61.04 -5.00
CA PRO A 45 -8.55 60.40 -5.07
C PRO A 45 -8.37 59.09 -5.85
N GLU A 46 -8.03 58.01 -5.15
CA GLU A 46 -8.15 56.69 -5.76
C GLU A 46 -9.62 56.52 -6.16
N PRO A 47 -9.91 56.15 -7.42
CA PRO A 47 -11.27 55.89 -7.82
C PRO A 47 -11.71 54.68 -7.00
N ARG A 48 -12.50 54.93 -5.95
CA ARG A 48 -13.33 53.90 -5.34
C ARG A 48 -14.23 53.41 -6.46
N PHE A 49 -13.82 52.31 -7.09
CA PHE A 49 -14.66 51.56 -7.99
C PHE A 49 -15.85 51.07 -7.15
N GLU A 50 -16.93 51.84 -7.16
CA GLU A 50 -18.21 51.39 -6.62
C GLU A 50 -18.78 50.38 -7.63
N LEU A 51 -18.22 49.16 -7.61
CA LEU A 51 -18.72 48.01 -8.37
C LEU A 51 -20.23 47.82 -8.13
N SER A 52 -20.69 48.17 -6.93
CA SER A 52 -22.08 48.27 -6.49
C SER A 52 -22.97 49.15 -7.39
N GLU A 53 -22.46 50.22 -7.99
CA GLU A 53 -23.23 51.07 -8.91
C GLU A 53 -23.37 50.46 -10.33
N ARG A 54 -22.35 49.71 -10.79
CA ARG A 54 -22.39 49.01 -12.09
C ARG A 54 -23.11 47.66 -12.01
N MET A 55 -23.17 47.06 -10.82
CA MET A 55 -23.69 45.72 -10.60
C MET A 55 -24.74 45.69 -9.46
N PRO A 56 -25.98 46.18 -9.70
CA PRO A 56 -26.98 46.42 -8.65
C PRO A 56 -27.51 45.16 -7.94
N ARG A 57 -27.23 43.95 -8.46
CA ARG A 57 -27.60 42.67 -7.83
C ARG A 57 -26.49 42.07 -6.94
N LEU A 58 -25.32 42.72 -6.83
CA LEU A 58 -24.24 42.23 -5.97
C LEU A 58 -24.56 42.36 -4.47
N ASP A 59 -25.43 43.29 -4.10
CA ASP A 59 -25.89 43.50 -2.72
C ASP A 59 -27.07 42.59 -2.33
N ASP A 60 -27.53 41.74 -3.24
CA ASP A 60 -28.53 40.71 -2.92
C ASP A 60 -27.90 39.70 -1.94
N PRO A 61 -28.54 39.45 -0.78
CA PRO A 61 -27.97 38.59 0.26
C PRO A 61 -27.76 37.13 -0.20
N GLY A 62 -28.55 36.63 -1.16
CA GLY A 62 -28.39 35.28 -1.73
C GLY A 62 -27.22 35.20 -2.71
N VAL A 63 -27.08 36.20 -3.58
CA VAL A 63 -25.97 36.30 -4.54
C VAL A 63 -24.64 36.56 -3.81
N ALA A 64 -24.64 37.45 -2.82
CA ALA A 64 -23.47 37.74 -1.99
C ALA A 64 -23.03 36.53 -1.14
N ALA A 65 -23.96 35.67 -0.72
CA ALA A 65 -23.62 34.42 -0.04
C ALA A 65 -23.00 33.40 -0.99
N ALA A 66 -23.58 33.21 -2.19
CA ALA A 66 -23.04 32.33 -3.22
C ALA A 66 -21.64 32.78 -3.71
N MET A 67 -21.45 34.08 -3.92
CA MET A 67 -20.16 34.64 -4.30
C MET A 67 -19.10 34.51 -3.20
N ARG A 68 -19.48 34.67 -1.93
CA ARG A 68 -18.57 34.44 -0.79
C ARG A 68 -18.14 32.97 -0.69
N ALA A 69 -19.05 32.03 -0.97
CA ALA A 69 -18.72 30.61 -1.05
C ALA A 69 -17.78 30.31 -2.23
N ALA A 70 -18.03 30.89 -3.41
CA ALA A 70 -17.24 30.65 -4.62
C ALA A 70 -15.78 31.17 -4.60
N VAL A 71 -15.41 31.91 -3.55
CA VAL A 71 -14.12 32.60 -3.35
C VAL A 71 -13.42 32.12 -2.07
N ALA A 72 -14.02 31.18 -1.34
CA ALA A 72 -13.47 30.66 -0.09
C ALA A 72 -12.10 29.98 -0.31
N ASP A 73 -11.97 29.24 -1.41
CA ASP A 73 -10.73 28.60 -1.90
C ASP A 73 -9.59 29.60 -2.14
N VAL A 74 -9.92 30.78 -2.71
CA VAL A 74 -8.98 31.88 -2.93
C VAL A 74 -8.50 32.46 -1.61
N ALA A 75 -9.43 32.72 -0.69
CA ALA A 75 -9.13 33.30 0.62
C ALA A 75 -8.28 32.34 1.49
N GLN A 76 -8.52 31.04 1.38
CA GLN A 76 -7.78 30.01 2.10
C GLN A 76 -6.37 29.82 1.52
N THR A 77 -6.24 29.74 0.20
CA THR A 77 -4.94 29.66 -0.49
C THR A 77 -4.07 30.90 -0.22
N ARG A 78 -4.68 32.09 -0.15
CA ARG A 78 -4.02 33.35 0.26
C ARG A 78 -3.40 33.24 1.65
N SER A 79 -4.12 32.67 2.61
CA SER A 79 -3.62 32.52 3.98
C SER A 79 -2.43 31.58 4.06
N VAL A 80 -2.43 30.50 3.27
CA VAL A 80 -1.33 29.53 3.21
C VAL A 80 -0.09 30.18 2.60
N LEU A 81 -0.22 30.88 1.48
CA LEU A 81 0.91 31.57 0.84
C LEU A 81 1.50 32.68 1.72
N GLN A 82 0.68 33.37 2.52
CA GLN A 82 1.17 34.36 3.49
C GLN A 82 2.08 33.75 4.57
N THR A 83 1.89 32.47 4.91
CA THR A 83 2.77 31.77 5.87
C THR A 83 4.07 31.25 5.24
N LEU A 84 4.05 30.98 3.94
CA LEU A 84 5.18 30.42 3.19
C LEU A 84 6.17 31.49 2.70
N GLY A 85 5.75 32.74 2.64
CA GLY A 85 6.61 33.88 2.31
C GLY A 85 6.34 34.46 0.91
N GLU A 86 7.12 35.48 0.54
CA GLU A 86 6.99 36.12 -0.76
C GLU A 86 7.44 35.20 -1.90
N ARG A 87 6.90 35.45 -3.10
CA ARG A 87 7.27 34.71 -4.30
C ARG A 87 8.78 34.88 -4.54
N PRO A 88 9.53 33.79 -4.73
CA PRO A 88 10.93 33.87 -5.14
C PRO A 88 11.05 34.67 -6.45
N ASP A 89 12.15 35.41 -6.62
CA ASP A 89 12.40 36.07 -7.88
C ASP A 89 12.73 35.06 -8.99
N HIS A 90 12.42 35.42 -10.23
CA HIS A 90 12.67 34.55 -11.40
C HIS A 90 14.16 34.18 -11.51
N GLU A 91 15.05 35.05 -11.05
CA GLU A 91 16.50 34.80 -11.04
C GLU A 91 16.90 33.71 -10.04
N ALA A 92 16.34 33.68 -8.81
CA ALA A 92 16.60 32.59 -7.87
C ALA A 92 15.98 31.26 -8.32
N VAL A 93 14.82 31.29 -8.99
CA VAL A 93 14.19 30.08 -9.54
C VAL A 93 15.04 29.48 -10.66
N ASP A 94 15.52 30.32 -11.59
CA ASP A 94 16.41 29.87 -12.66
C ASP A 94 17.75 29.36 -12.12
N ALA A 95 18.32 30.07 -11.13
CA ALA A 95 19.54 29.64 -10.46
C ALA A 95 19.35 28.31 -9.72
N ALA A 96 18.20 28.10 -9.08
CA ALA A 96 17.84 26.84 -8.45
C ALA A 96 17.69 25.72 -9.48
N ARG A 97 16.98 25.95 -10.60
CA ARG A 97 16.85 24.97 -11.70
C ARG A 97 18.22 24.59 -12.29
N ALA A 98 19.09 25.58 -12.50
CA ALA A 98 20.46 25.34 -12.97
C ALA A 98 21.30 24.54 -11.97
N LYS A 99 21.16 24.82 -10.66
CA LYS A 99 21.86 24.06 -9.60
C LYS A 99 21.37 22.63 -9.47
N VAL A 100 20.06 22.38 -9.61
CA VAL A 100 19.52 21.01 -9.66
C VAL A 100 20.13 20.23 -10.83
N ALA A 101 20.19 20.82 -12.02
CA ALA A 101 20.78 20.19 -13.19
C ALA A 101 22.29 19.92 -13.02
N GLU A 102 23.03 20.83 -12.37
CA GLU A 102 24.45 20.64 -12.05
C GLU A 102 24.66 19.48 -11.07
N ILE A 103 23.83 19.37 -10.03
CA ILE A 103 23.86 18.27 -9.05
C ILE A 103 23.59 16.94 -9.76
N GLU A 104 22.59 16.86 -10.64
CA GLU A 104 22.26 15.66 -11.40
C GLU A 104 23.37 15.23 -12.37
N ALA A 105 24.01 16.19 -13.03
CA ALA A 105 25.18 15.93 -13.86
C ALA A 105 26.38 15.43 -13.04
N SER A 106 26.61 16.01 -11.87
CA SER A 106 27.68 15.60 -10.95
C SER A 106 27.45 14.19 -10.38
N LEU A 107 26.21 13.87 -10.02
CA LEU A 107 25.79 12.55 -9.55
C LEU A 107 25.97 11.49 -10.64
N SER A 108 25.53 11.80 -11.86
CA SER A 108 25.69 10.89 -13.01
C SER A 108 27.15 10.54 -13.27
N LYS A 109 28.05 11.54 -13.22
CA LYS A 109 29.49 11.33 -13.35
C LYS A 109 30.07 10.50 -12.21
N ARG A 110 29.67 10.76 -10.97
CA ARG A 110 30.11 9.99 -9.79
C ARG A 110 29.68 8.53 -9.85
N LEU A 111 28.45 8.26 -10.27
CA LEU A 111 27.93 6.90 -10.44
C LEU A 111 28.67 6.16 -11.56
N GLU A 112 29.04 6.84 -12.65
CA GLU A 112 29.87 6.26 -13.71
C GLU A 112 31.27 5.90 -13.22
N GLU A 113 31.92 6.77 -12.44
CA GLU A 113 33.23 6.49 -11.82
C GLU A 113 33.17 5.29 -10.85
N ILE A 114 32.08 5.16 -10.07
CA ILE A 114 31.84 4.02 -9.17
C ILE A 114 31.69 2.72 -9.99
N VAL A 115 30.95 2.74 -11.10
CA VAL A 115 30.77 1.56 -11.96
C VAL A 115 32.06 1.14 -12.66
N LEU A 116 32.93 2.10 -13.03
CA LEU A 116 34.21 1.85 -13.69
C LEU A 116 35.35 1.50 -12.71
N SER A 117 35.09 1.51 -11.40
CA SER A 117 36.09 1.27 -10.35
C SER A 117 36.67 -0.16 -10.42
N PRO A 118 37.99 -0.33 -10.58
CA PRO A 118 38.60 -1.65 -10.68
C PRO A 118 38.55 -2.38 -9.34
N ARG A 119 38.24 -3.68 -9.38
CA ARG A 119 38.19 -4.53 -8.18
C ARG A 119 39.60 -4.74 -7.59
N PRO A 120 39.83 -4.44 -6.30
CA PRO A 120 41.07 -4.80 -5.62
C PRO A 120 41.30 -6.31 -5.55
N ALA A 121 42.53 -6.78 -5.72
CA ALA A 121 42.86 -8.21 -5.79
C ALA A 121 42.56 -8.97 -4.47
N GLU A 122 42.56 -8.26 -3.34
CA GLU A 122 42.45 -8.79 -1.98
C GLU A 122 40.98 -8.91 -1.49
N VAL A 123 40.02 -8.34 -2.22
CA VAL A 123 38.61 -8.27 -1.80
C VAL A 123 37.76 -9.27 -2.59
N ASP A 124 36.94 -10.02 -1.85
CA ASP A 124 35.97 -10.96 -2.43
C ASP A 124 35.00 -10.24 -3.39
N ARG A 125 34.60 -10.93 -4.47
CA ARG A 125 33.79 -10.34 -5.54
C ARG A 125 32.40 -9.93 -5.07
N ALA A 126 31.79 -10.66 -4.14
CA ALA A 126 30.47 -10.34 -3.60
C ALA A 126 30.57 -9.15 -2.63
N ALA A 127 31.57 -9.15 -1.74
CA ALA A 127 31.82 -8.04 -0.83
C ALA A 127 32.16 -6.74 -1.58
N TRP A 128 32.93 -6.83 -2.67
CA TRP A 128 33.23 -5.68 -3.52
C TRP A 128 31.99 -5.07 -4.18
N ARG A 129 31.08 -5.93 -4.67
CA ARG A 129 29.82 -5.46 -5.29
C ARG A 129 28.87 -4.83 -4.27
N ALA A 130 28.82 -5.37 -3.05
CA ALA A 130 28.04 -4.80 -1.96
C ALA A 130 28.57 -3.39 -1.59
N GLY A 131 29.89 -3.22 -1.46
CA GLY A 131 30.49 -1.92 -1.17
C GLY A 131 30.30 -0.89 -2.30
N LEU A 132 30.30 -1.31 -3.58
CA LEU A 132 29.96 -0.44 -4.70
C LEU A 132 28.49 0.01 -4.67
N ALA A 133 27.58 -0.88 -4.27
CA ALA A 133 26.17 -0.55 -4.13
C ALA A 133 25.95 0.46 -3.00
N GLU A 134 26.57 0.23 -1.84
CA GLU A 134 26.54 1.12 -0.68
C GLU A 134 27.11 2.51 -1.01
N THR A 135 28.28 2.58 -1.66
CA THR A 135 28.90 3.85 -2.08
C THR A 135 28.04 4.59 -3.12
N GLY A 136 27.36 3.85 -4.01
CA GLY A 136 26.42 4.40 -4.99
C GLY A 136 25.15 4.95 -4.34
N GLU A 137 24.66 4.31 -3.29
CA GLU A 137 23.52 4.74 -2.49
C GLU A 137 23.86 6.00 -1.68
N GLU A 138 25.00 6.02 -0.99
CA GLU A 138 25.50 7.20 -0.27
C GLU A 138 25.64 8.44 -1.18
N SER A 139 26.11 8.22 -2.42
CA SER A 139 26.25 9.29 -3.42
C SER A 139 24.90 9.85 -3.86
N ARG A 140 23.88 8.99 -4.01
CA ARG A 140 22.51 9.40 -4.36
C ARG A 140 21.86 10.15 -3.20
N ASP A 141 22.02 9.65 -1.98
CA ASP A 141 21.48 10.30 -0.78
C ASP A 141 22.12 11.67 -0.55
N GLY A 142 23.43 11.79 -0.77
CA GLY A 142 24.13 13.08 -0.70
C GLY A 142 23.60 14.09 -1.71
N ALA A 143 23.40 13.67 -2.96
CA ALA A 143 22.85 14.51 -4.01
C ALA A 143 21.39 14.92 -3.73
N GLU A 144 20.57 14.03 -3.14
CA GLU A 144 19.20 14.38 -2.78
C GLU A 144 19.13 15.41 -1.66
N ARG A 145 19.97 15.27 -0.62
CA ARG A 145 20.07 16.26 0.48
C ARG A 145 20.47 17.64 -0.05
N GLU A 146 21.40 17.69 -1.01
CA GLU A 146 21.82 18.95 -1.63
C GLU A 146 20.74 19.55 -2.53
N ARG A 147 20.03 18.71 -3.30
CA ARG A 147 18.95 19.13 -4.19
C ARG A 147 17.71 19.64 -3.45
N GLN A 148 17.47 19.16 -2.22
CA GLN A 148 16.28 19.45 -1.43
C GLN A 148 16.02 20.95 -1.23
N ALA A 149 17.06 21.75 -0.97
CA ALA A 149 16.92 23.19 -0.77
C ALA A 149 16.50 23.94 -2.05
N TYR A 150 17.05 23.54 -3.21
CA TYR A 150 16.73 24.16 -4.51
C TYR A 150 15.34 23.76 -5.01
N LYS A 151 14.93 22.50 -4.77
CA LYS A 151 13.56 22.05 -5.04
C LYS A 151 12.52 22.84 -4.26
N ALA A 152 12.82 23.24 -3.01
CA ALA A 152 11.91 24.05 -2.22
C ALA A 152 11.67 25.44 -2.84
N VAL A 153 12.71 26.05 -3.43
CA VAL A 153 12.58 27.35 -4.12
C VAL A 153 11.74 27.22 -5.39
N ILE A 154 11.97 26.18 -6.19
CA ILE A 154 11.20 25.91 -7.41
C ILE A 154 9.73 25.63 -7.08
N SER A 155 9.48 24.79 -6.09
CA SER A 155 8.14 24.46 -5.62
C SER A 155 7.39 25.69 -5.10
N MET A 156 8.09 26.61 -4.43
CA MET A 156 7.49 27.86 -3.97
C MET A 156 6.97 28.71 -5.13
N ASP A 157 7.73 28.86 -6.22
CA ASP A 157 7.31 29.61 -7.40
C ASP A 157 6.11 28.95 -8.11
N GLU A 158 6.12 27.63 -8.23
CA GLU A 158 5.01 26.84 -8.78
C GLU A 158 3.72 27.02 -7.97
N MET A 159 3.82 27.12 -6.64
CA MET A 159 2.67 27.42 -5.78
C MET A 159 2.11 28.84 -6.00
N HIS A 160 2.97 29.83 -6.22
CA HIS A 160 2.52 31.21 -6.53
C HIS A 160 1.89 31.31 -7.92
N GLU A 161 2.40 30.57 -8.91
CA GLU A 161 1.83 30.49 -10.25
C GLU A 161 0.44 29.80 -10.23
N ALA A 162 0.31 28.70 -9.48
CA ALA A 162 -0.97 28.02 -9.29
C ALA A 162 -2.01 28.93 -8.62
N TYR A 163 -1.60 29.75 -7.66
CA TYR A 163 -2.49 30.72 -7.02
C TYR A 163 -2.89 31.85 -7.96
N GLU A 164 -1.99 32.37 -8.81
CA GLU A 164 -2.37 33.37 -9.82
C GLU A 164 -3.44 32.84 -10.78
N LYS A 165 -3.34 31.55 -11.14
CA LYS A 165 -4.35 30.88 -11.96
C LYS A 165 -5.68 30.73 -11.22
N LEU A 166 -5.63 30.35 -9.95
CA LEU A 166 -6.81 30.24 -9.09
C LEU A 166 -7.54 31.59 -8.96
N LEU A 167 -6.81 32.72 -8.91
CA LEU A 167 -7.40 34.06 -8.94
C LEU A 167 -8.18 34.34 -10.24
N LYS A 168 -7.64 33.92 -11.39
CA LYS A 168 -8.32 34.07 -12.70
C LYS A 168 -9.59 33.23 -12.76
N ASP A 169 -9.50 31.96 -12.37
CA ASP A 169 -10.64 31.04 -12.39
C ASP A 169 -11.74 31.49 -11.42
N ALA A 170 -11.38 32.06 -10.27
CA ALA A 170 -12.33 32.60 -9.31
C ALA A 170 -13.05 33.86 -9.81
N GLU A 171 -12.35 34.78 -10.48
CA GLU A 171 -12.99 35.94 -11.12
C GLU A 171 -14.01 35.49 -12.17
N GLU A 172 -13.65 34.53 -13.04
CA GLU A 172 -14.57 34.00 -14.06
C GLU A 172 -15.78 33.28 -13.44
N ARG A 173 -15.60 32.57 -12.33
CA ARG A 173 -16.73 31.97 -11.56
C ARG A 173 -17.67 33.04 -11.03
N LEU A 174 -17.12 34.11 -10.45
CA LEU A 174 -17.91 35.22 -9.91
C LEU A 174 -18.70 35.94 -11.01
N GLU A 175 -18.09 36.14 -12.19
CA GLU A 175 -18.77 36.70 -13.35
C GLU A 175 -19.97 35.85 -13.80
N ARG A 176 -19.81 34.53 -13.82
CA ARG A 176 -20.89 33.59 -14.18
C ARG A 176 -22.03 33.59 -13.16
N ILE A 177 -21.72 33.60 -11.86
CA ILE A 177 -22.71 33.68 -10.78
C ILE A 177 -23.51 34.99 -10.92
N TYR A 178 -22.82 36.09 -11.21
CA TYR A 178 -23.47 37.37 -11.40
C TYR A 178 -24.38 37.39 -12.64
N GLN A 179 -23.92 36.87 -13.78
CA GLN A 179 -24.72 36.82 -15.01
C GLN A 179 -25.99 35.99 -14.83
N ALA A 180 -25.91 34.82 -14.19
CA ALA A 180 -27.08 34.00 -13.88
C ALA A 180 -28.05 34.70 -12.92
N ALA A 181 -27.52 35.42 -11.93
CA ALA A 181 -28.31 36.24 -11.03
C ALA A 181 -29.03 37.39 -11.76
N VAL A 182 -28.48 37.95 -12.85
CA VAL A 182 -29.11 38.99 -13.67
C VAL A 182 -30.22 38.41 -14.57
N GLU A 183 -29.98 37.24 -15.17
CA GLU A 183 -30.91 36.58 -16.09
C GLU A 183 -32.11 35.90 -15.39
N GLY A 184 -32.12 35.87 -14.05
CA GLY A 184 -33.18 35.23 -13.26
C GLY A 184 -33.11 33.69 -13.30
N GLY A 185 -31.94 33.15 -13.64
CA GLY A 185 -31.63 31.73 -13.57
C GLY A 185 -31.26 31.30 -12.14
N ASP A 186 -31.07 30.00 -11.95
CA ASP A 186 -30.59 29.45 -10.69
C ASP A 186 -29.09 29.79 -10.51
N TYR A 187 -28.81 30.84 -9.75
CA TYR A 187 -27.45 31.30 -9.46
C TYR A 187 -26.65 30.30 -8.60
N ALA A 188 -27.32 29.39 -7.89
CA ALA A 188 -26.65 28.27 -7.22
C ALA A 188 -26.22 27.21 -8.25
N ALA A 189 -27.02 26.97 -9.29
CA ALA A 189 -26.63 26.11 -10.42
C ALA A 189 -25.54 26.74 -11.30
N ALA A 190 -25.48 28.07 -11.41
CA ALA A 190 -24.44 28.78 -12.16
C ALA A 190 -23.11 28.90 -11.40
N ALA A 191 -23.16 28.97 -10.06
CA ALA A 191 -22.01 28.68 -9.21
C ALA A 191 -21.49 27.27 -9.48
N ALA A 192 -22.40 26.31 -9.66
CA ALA A 192 -22.13 24.92 -10.01
C ALA A 192 -21.98 24.64 -11.53
N GLY A 193 -21.85 25.67 -12.37
CA GLY A 193 -21.87 25.52 -13.82
C GLY A 193 -20.62 24.81 -14.34
N GLY A 194 -20.69 23.49 -14.55
CA GLY A 194 -19.79 22.81 -15.48
C GLY A 194 -19.47 21.32 -15.34
N SER A 195 -19.95 20.55 -14.37
CA SER A 195 -19.87 19.07 -14.39
C SER A 195 -20.59 18.45 -13.19
N GLU A 196 -21.09 17.23 -13.34
CA GLU A 196 -21.70 16.42 -12.28
C GLU A 196 -20.75 16.20 -11.10
N GLU A 197 -20.64 17.14 -10.15
CA GLU A 197 -19.75 16.98 -8.99
C GLU A 197 -20.00 17.94 -7.80
N GLY A 198 -21.26 18.30 -7.51
CA GLY A 198 -21.60 19.19 -6.37
C GLY A 198 -21.40 18.64 -4.94
N VAL A 199 -20.65 17.55 -4.76
CA VAL A 199 -20.28 16.99 -3.43
C VAL A 199 -18.76 16.91 -3.26
N GLY A 200 -17.98 17.19 -4.32
CA GLY A 200 -16.52 17.15 -4.29
C GLY A 200 -15.88 18.33 -3.56
N GLU A 201 -16.48 19.52 -3.66
CA GLU A 201 -15.88 20.78 -3.15
C GLU A 201 -15.89 20.87 -1.61
N GLU A 202 -17.00 20.52 -0.94
CA GLU A 202 -17.06 20.49 0.55
C GLU A 202 -16.06 19.50 1.15
N VAL A 203 -15.86 18.37 0.46
CA VAL A 203 -14.94 17.31 0.87
C VAL A 203 -13.48 17.73 0.65
N TYR A 204 -13.20 18.45 -0.45
CA TYR A 204 -11.87 18.99 -0.71
C TYR A 204 -11.52 20.08 0.30
N GLU A 205 -12.46 20.95 0.70
CA GLU A 205 -12.26 21.94 1.77
C GLU A 205 -11.96 21.29 3.13
N GLU A 206 -12.66 20.21 3.50
CA GLU A 206 -12.40 19.47 4.75
C GLU A 206 -11.04 18.76 4.72
N VAL A 207 -10.68 18.15 3.58
CA VAL A 207 -9.36 17.53 3.36
C VAL A 207 -8.23 18.55 3.41
N VAL A 208 -8.42 19.74 2.82
CA VAL A 208 -7.45 20.84 2.88
C VAL A 208 -7.36 21.44 4.29
N GLY A 209 -8.46 21.49 5.04
CA GLY A 209 -8.46 21.86 6.46
C GLY A 209 -7.65 20.88 7.31
N ILE A 210 -7.76 19.58 7.06
CA ILE A 210 -6.95 18.54 7.73
C ILE A 210 -5.47 18.67 7.34
N LEU A 211 -5.15 19.03 6.09
CA LEU A 211 -3.78 19.32 5.64
C LEU A 211 -3.19 20.55 6.35
N GLN A 212 -3.99 21.59 6.63
CA GLN A 212 -3.56 22.78 7.38
C GLN A 212 -3.27 22.47 8.86
N ASP A 213 -4.03 21.56 9.47
CA ASP A 213 -3.77 21.09 10.83
C ASP A 213 -2.64 20.05 10.90
N ALA A 214 -2.40 19.29 9.83
CA ALA A 214 -1.33 18.29 9.75
C ALA A 214 0.08 18.88 9.85
N GLY A 215 0.26 20.16 9.49
CA GLY A 215 1.49 20.92 9.75
C GLY A 215 1.88 21.04 11.22
N LYS A 216 1.01 20.60 12.16
CA LYS A 216 1.26 20.58 13.61
C LYS A 216 1.70 19.21 14.15
N GLY A 217 2.00 18.23 13.28
CA GLY A 217 2.45 16.90 13.69
C GLY A 217 1.30 15.90 13.89
N VAL A 218 0.32 15.88 12.98
CA VAL A 218 -0.76 14.89 13.04
C VAL A 218 -0.21 13.51 12.65
N GLU A 219 -0.43 12.54 13.54
CA GLU A 219 0.01 11.15 13.35
C GLU A 219 -1.10 10.25 12.79
N ARG A 220 -2.38 10.62 12.93
CA ARG A 220 -3.52 9.80 12.50
C ARG A 220 -4.55 10.65 11.77
N ILE A 221 -4.87 10.28 10.54
CA ILE A 221 -5.87 10.95 9.70
C ILE A 221 -6.92 9.93 9.28
N ASP A 222 -8.19 10.28 9.50
CA ASP A 222 -9.34 9.50 9.03
C ASP A 222 -10.21 10.34 8.09
N LEU A 223 -10.22 9.90 6.84
CA LEU A 223 -10.95 10.45 5.71
C LEU A 223 -11.93 9.42 5.13
N SER A 224 -12.33 8.43 5.93
CA SER A 224 -13.24 7.39 5.47
C SER A 224 -14.66 7.93 5.24
N GLY A 225 -15.36 7.37 4.24
CA GLY A 225 -16.77 7.73 3.96
C GLY A 225 -16.97 9.10 3.32
N ARG A 226 -15.90 9.75 2.86
CA ARG A 226 -15.94 11.14 2.37
C ARG A 226 -16.18 11.27 0.88
N ARG A 227 -16.43 10.17 0.16
CA ARG A 227 -16.66 10.16 -1.30
C ARG A 227 -15.51 10.77 -2.11
N LEU A 228 -14.29 10.69 -1.59
CA LEU A 228 -13.08 11.16 -2.28
C LEU A 228 -12.89 10.39 -3.58
N ARG A 229 -12.63 11.10 -4.69
CA ARG A 229 -12.32 10.48 -5.99
C ARG A 229 -10.82 10.32 -6.23
N VAL A 230 -10.01 11.20 -5.65
CA VAL A 230 -8.54 11.18 -5.75
C VAL A 230 -7.95 11.63 -4.41
N LEU A 231 -6.80 11.08 -4.04
CA LEU A 231 -6.00 11.56 -2.92
C LEU A 231 -5.07 12.70 -3.39
N PRO A 232 -5.09 13.90 -2.79
CA PRO A 232 -4.20 15.00 -3.17
C PRO A 232 -2.72 14.67 -2.94
N GLU A 233 -1.84 15.13 -3.85
CA GLU A 233 -0.39 14.89 -3.74
C GLU A 233 0.22 15.43 -2.44
N ALA A 234 -0.36 16.49 -1.88
CA ALA A 234 0.08 17.13 -0.64
C ALA A 234 0.11 16.18 0.57
N PHE A 235 -0.69 15.10 0.56
CA PHE A 235 -0.63 14.09 1.64
C PHE A 235 0.76 13.47 1.77
N GLY A 236 1.45 13.26 0.64
CA GLY A 236 2.82 12.74 0.62
C GLY A 236 3.84 13.58 1.37
N MET A 237 3.52 14.84 1.70
CA MET A 237 4.41 15.73 2.43
C MET A 237 4.29 15.59 3.96
N ILE A 238 3.25 14.92 4.47
CA ILE A 238 2.98 14.76 5.91
C ILE A 238 3.81 13.59 6.45
N ARG A 239 5.12 13.80 6.62
CA ARG A 239 6.04 12.75 7.08
C ARG A 239 5.77 12.26 8.50
N SER A 240 5.02 13.01 9.32
CA SER A 240 4.63 12.58 10.68
C SER A 240 3.51 11.55 10.70
N LEU A 241 2.88 11.26 9.55
CA LEU A 241 1.69 10.42 9.51
C LEU A 241 2.04 8.96 9.78
N VAL A 242 1.35 8.37 10.75
CA VAL A 242 1.45 6.97 11.17
C VAL A 242 0.24 6.18 10.67
N VAL A 243 -0.95 6.78 10.66
CA VAL A 243 -2.19 6.12 10.23
C VAL A 243 -2.97 6.98 9.25
N LEU A 244 -3.31 6.40 8.10
CA LEU A 244 -4.15 7.02 7.09
C LEU A 244 -5.33 6.09 6.75
N ASN A 245 -6.53 6.51 7.13
CA ASN A 245 -7.76 5.82 6.77
C ASN A 245 -8.48 6.57 5.64
N LEU A 246 -8.60 5.93 4.49
CA LEU A 246 -9.27 6.39 3.27
C LEU A 246 -10.39 5.42 2.86
N ALA A 247 -10.87 4.59 3.79
CA ALA A 247 -11.86 3.57 3.50
C ALA A 247 -13.20 4.14 3.03
N SER A 248 -14.00 3.37 2.28
CA SER A 248 -15.36 3.77 1.89
C SER A 248 -15.42 5.10 1.12
N ASN A 249 -14.48 5.32 0.22
CA ASN A 249 -14.45 6.48 -0.67
C ASN A 249 -14.80 6.05 -2.11
N GLN A 250 -14.59 6.94 -3.07
CA GLN A 250 -14.84 6.70 -4.50
C GLN A 250 -13.53 6.79 -5.29
N LEU A 251 -12.41 6.41 -4.67
CA LEU A 251 -11.09 6.56 -5.28
C LEU A 251 -11.03 5.73 -6.57
N GLU A 252 -10.95 6.39 -7.71
CA GLU A 252 -10.96 5.76 -9.03
C GLU A 252 -9.90 6.40 -9.92
N ARG A 253 -9.25 5.59 -10.75
CA ARG A 253 -8.39 6.13 -11.80
C ARG A 253 -9.29 6.83 -12.82
N LEU A 254 -9.27 8.16 -12.84
CA LEU A 254 -9.96 8.92 -13.85
C LEU A 254 -9.27 8.65 -15.20
N GLY A 255 -9.95 7.88 -16.07
CA GLY A 255 -9.46 7.60 -17.41
C GLY A 255 -9.49 8.86 -18.27
N ILE A 256 -8.54 8.96 -19.21
CA ILE A 256 -8.53 9.99 -20.26
C ILE A 256 -9.69 9.71 -21.24
N THR A 257 -10.93 9.88 -20.80
CA THR A 257 -12.09 9.66 -21.67
C THR A 257 -13.22 10.62 -21.31
N TYR A 258 -13.00 11.94 -21.45
CA TYR A 258 -14.05 12.87 -21.89
C TYR A 258 -13.47 14.03 -22.73
N SER A 259 -13.87 14.01 -24.02
CA SER A 259 -13.99 15.14 -24.95
C SER A 259 -12.79 15.67 -25.75
N LEU A 260 -12.28 14.87 -26.69
CA LEU A 260 -11.69 15.39 -27.95
C LEU A 260 -12.65 16.22 -28.84
N LEU A 261 -13.65 16.90 -28.26
CA LEU A 261 -14.58 17.77 -28.97
C LEU A 261 -14.87 18.96 -28.07
N PHE A 262 -14.06 20.01 -28.19
CA PHE A 262 -14.44 21.42 -28.35
C PHE A 262 -13.27 22.34 -27.93
N ALA A 263 -12.82 23.13 -28.90
CA ALA A 263 -12.02 24.36 -28.79
C ALA A 263 -10.55 24.23 -28.30
N SER A 264 -9.64 24.49 -29.25
CA SER A 264 -8.36 25.25 -29.23
C SER A 264 -7.66 25.72 -27.94
N ASN A 265 -7.85 25.09 -26.79
CA ASN A 265 -7.03 25.31 -25.59
C ASN A 265 -6.29 24.00 -25.29
N ILE A 266 -4.96 24.05 -25.35
CA ILE A 266 -4.04 22.93 -25.11
C ILE A 266 -4.10 22.55 -23.62
N TRP A 267 -5.14 21.78 -23.29
CA TRP A 267 -5.20 20.62 -22.41
C TRP A 267 -4.15 20.51 -21.28
N LEU A 268 -4.58 20.88 -20.07
CA LEU A 268 -4.03 20.46 -18.77
C LEU A 268 -4.28 18.97 -18.52
N THR A 269 -3.54 18.06 -19.17
CA THR A 269 -3.82 16.60 -19.10
C THR A 269 -2.88 15.75 -18.26
N HIS A 270 -2.06 16.30 -17.37
CA HIS A 270 -0.99 15.49 -16.73
C HIS A 270 -1.03 15.36 -15.19
N ALA A 271 -2.07 15.84 -14.48
CA ALA A 271 -2.00 15.91 -13.00
C ALA A 271 -2.87 14.90 -12.22
N TRP A 272 -3.66 14.03 -12.86
CA TRP A 272 -4.58 13.12 -12.13
C TRP A 272 -4.63 11.71 -12.70
N GLU A 273 -3.50 11.20 -13.21
CA GLU A 273 -3.44 9.90 -13.88
C GLU A 273 -3.69 8.68 -12.96
N GLN A 274 -3.67 8.86 -11.63
CA GLN A 274 -3.79 7.80 -10.62
C GLN A 274 -4.64 8.25 -9.42
N ALA A 275 -5.49 7.37 -8.89
CA ALA A 275 -6.34 7.65 -7.73
C ALA A 275 -5.54 7.87 -6.43
N ILE A 276 -4.36 7.24 -6.34
CA ILE A 276 -3.38 7.42 -5.29
C ILE A 276 -2.10 7.94 -5.97
N PRO A 277 -1.61 9.13 -5.59
CA PRO A 277 -0.43 9.72 -6.22
C PRO A 277 0.86 9.05 -5.73
N ASP A 278 1.91 9.14 -6.55
CA ASP A 278 3.22 8.61 -6.20
C ASP A 278 3.87 9.30 -5.00
N SER A 279 3.39 10.50 -4.66
CA SER A 279 3.80 11.22 -3.47
C SER A 279 3.49 10.45 -2.18
N VAL A 280 2.60 9.44 -2.20
CA VAL A 280 2.36 8.55 -1.06
C VAL A 280 3.64 7.94 -0.51
N ALA A 281 4.67 7.73 -1.35
CA ALA A 281 6.00 7.28 -0.93
C ALA A 281 6.70 8.19 0.08
N GLY A 282 6.32 9.47 0.16
CA GLY A 282 6.86 10.43 1.13
C GLY A 282 6.36 10.21 2.57
N LEU A 283 5.37 9.33 2.78
CA LEU A 283 4.85 8.96 4.09
C LEU A 283 5.74 7.94 4.81
N GLU A 284 7.00 8.31 5.06
CA GLU A 284 8.07 7.42 5.56
C GLU A 284 7.74 6.72 6.90
N ASN A 285 6.93 7.36 7.77
CA ASN A 285 6.54 6.83 9.08
C ASN A 285 5.18 6.12 9.09
N LEU A 286 4.53 5.94 7.94
CA LEU A 286 3.20 5.35 7.87
C LEU A 286 3.25 3.88 8.27
N GLU A 287 2.49 3.52 9.31
CA GLU A 287 2.36 2.17 9.82
C GLU A 287 1.04 1.51 9.41
N GLU A 288 -0.04 2.28 9.24
CA GLU A 288 -1.36 1.75 8.89
C GLU A 288 -1.96 2.55 7.72
N LEU A 289 -2.28 1.86 6.64
CA LEU A 289 -2.95 2.43 5.48
C LEU A 289 -4.20 1.62 5.15
N ASN A 290 -5.37 2.26 5.24
CA ASN A 290 -6.64 1.65 4.90
C ASN A 290 -7.24 2.33 3.67
N LEU A 291 -7.29 1.61 2.56
CA LEU A 291 -7.85 1.98 1.26
C LEU A 291 -9.09 1.14 0.91
N SER A 292 -9.66 0.42 1.88
CA SER A 292 -10.74 -0.52 1.64
C SER A 292 -12.01 0.14 1.10
N SER A 293 -12.87 -0.61 0.40
CA SER A 293 -14.17 -0.13 -0.09
C SER A 293 -14.03 1.12 -0.98
N ASN A 294 -13.22 1.01 -2.03
CA ASN A 294 -13.00 2.06 -3.02
C ASN A 294 -13.21 1.49 -4.44
N LEU A 295 -12.84 2.24 -5.47
CA LEU A 295 -12.97 1.84 -6.88
C LEU A 295 -11.59 1.64 -7.54
N LEU A 296 -10.54 1.37 -6.75
CA LEU A 296 -9.16 1.28 -7.23
C LEU A 296 -9.00 0.11 -8.20
N THR A 297 -8.45 0.39 -9.38
CA THR A 297 -8.11 -0.64 -10.39
C THR A 297 -6.67 -1.13 -10.26
N SER A 298 -5.79 -0.30 -9.70
CA SER A 298 -4.37 -0.59 -9.47
C SER A 298 -3.88 0.23 -8.27
N LEU A 299 -2.79 -0.23 -7.64
CA LEU A 299 -2.00 0.56 -6.70
C LEU A 299 -0.75 1.09 -7.39
N PRO A 300 -0.23 2.26 -7.00
CA PRO A 300 1.00 2.79 -7.57
C PRO A 300 2.21 1.97 -7.13
N ASP A 301 3.24 1.88 -7.96
CA ASP A 301 4.49 1.16 -7.62
C ASP A 301 5.22 1.79 -6.42
N SER A 302 4.99 3.09 -6.19
CA SER A 302 5.51 3.85 -5.05
C SER A 302 5.05 3.31 -3.68
N ILE A 303 3.99 2.49 -3.61
CA ILE A 303 3.55 1.85 -2.36
C ILE A 303 4.67 1.03 -1.70
N GLY A 304 5.58 0.46 -2.50
CA GLY A 304 6.73 -0.31 -2.02
C GLY A 304 7.78 0.52 -1.27
N MET A 305 7.68 1.85 -1.28
CA MET A 305 8.58 2.74 -0.54
C MET A 305 8.15 2.93 0.92
N LEU A 306 6.96 2.47 1.31
CA LEU A 306 6.44 2.58 2.67
C LEU A 306 7.05 1.51 3.58
N CYS A 307 8.35 1.65 3.87
CA CYS A 307 9.13 0.67 4.62
C CYS A 307 8.65 0.46 6.07
N SER A 308 7.94 1.44 6.66
CA SER A 308 7.40 1.37 8.02
C SER A 308 6.00 0.75 8.09
N LEU A 309 5.38 0.45 6.94
CA LEU A 309 4.00 0.00 6.87
C LEU A 309 3.83 -1.39 7.50
N LYS A 310 2.95 -1.49 8.49
CA LYS A 310 2.62 -2.72 9.22
C LYS A 310 1.27 -3.29 8.81
N ILE A 311 0.29 -2.44 8.49
CA ILE A 311 -1.06 -2.84 8.12
C ILE A 311 -1.43 -2.16 6.81
N LEU A 312 -1.77 -2.95 5.80
CA LEU A 312 -2.31 -2.47 4.54
C LEU A 312 -3.64 -3.17 4.26
N ASN A 313 -4.71 -2.39 4.21
CA ASN A 313 -6.02 -2.88 3.79
C ASN A 313 -6.42 -2.23 2.47
N VAL A 314 -6.51 -3.03 1.41
CA VAL A 314 -6.98 -2.64 0.06
C VAL A 314 -8.20 -3.46 -0.36
N SER A 315 -8.90 -4.06 0.61
CA SER A 315 -10.06 -4.91 0.35
C SER A 315 -11.23 -4.18 -0.32
N SER A 316 -12.14 -4.92 -0.94
CA SER A 316 -13.36 -4.35 -1.56
C SER A 316 -13.03 -3.24 -2.58
N ASN A 317 -12.15 -3.55 -3.52
CA ASN A 317 -11.75 -2.68 -4.62
C ASN A 317 -11.92 -3.43 -5.96
N LYS A 318 -11.35 -2.89 -7.04
CA LYS A 318 -11.36 -3.50 -8.39
C LYS A 318 -9.96 -3.90 -8.86
N LEU A 319 -9.03 -4.17 -7.93
CA LEU A 319 -7.63 -4.43 -8.24
C LEU A 319 -7.50 -5.71 -9.09
N ALA A 320 -6.83 -5.61 -10.24
CA ALA A 320 -6.54 -6.75 -11.10
C ALA A 320 -5.23 -7.48 -10.69
N SER A 321 -4.30 -6.73 -10.10
CA SER A 321 -3.02 -7.21 -9.57
C SER A 321 -2.55 -6.31 -8.43
N LEU A 322 -1.65 -6.84 -7.60
CA LEU A 322 -0.84 -6.05 -6.68
C LEU A 322 0.49 -5.70 -7.38
N PRO A 323 1.05 -4.49 -7.18
CA PRO A 323 2.33 -4.13 -7.75
C PRO A 323 3.45 -4.99 -7.13
N ASP A 324 4.43 -5.41 -7.93
CA ASP A 324 5.54 -6.23 -7.44
C ASP A 324 6.35 -5.51 -6.34
N SER A 325 6.35 -4.18 -6.35
CA SER A 325 6.99 -3.33 -5.36
C SER A 325 6.42 -3.50 -3.95
N ILE A 326 5.18 -3.99 -3.78
CA ILE A 326 4.57 -4.25 -2.46
C ILE A 326 5.43 -5.19 -1.60
N CYS A 327 6.23 -6.06 -2.25
CA CYS A 327 7.17 -6.96 -1.58
C CYS A 327 8.23 -6.19 -0.78
N ARG A 328 8.52 -4.93 -1.11
CA ARG A 328 9.50 -4.09 -0.41
C ARG A 328 9.00 -3.54 0.93
N CYS A 329 7.71 -3.64 1.23
CA CYS A 329 7.14 -3.26 2.53
C CYS A 329 7.50 -4.29 3.61
N ARG A 330 8.79 -4.41 3.96
CA ARG A 330 9.32 -5.48 4.82
C ARG A 330 8.77 -5.48 6.26
N SER A 331 8.20 -4.37 6.72
CA SER A 331 7.57 -4.25 8.03
C SER A 331 6.12 -4.76 8.07
N LEU A 332 5.55 -5.18 6.93
CA LEU A 332 4.15 -5.54 6.84
C LEU A 332 3.85 -6.77 7.70
N VAL A 333 2.84 -6.65 8.55
CA VAL A 333 2.33 -7.69 9.47
C VAL A 333 0.98 -8.20 9.00
N GLU A 334 0.16 -7.34 8.42
CA GLU A 334 -1.18 -7.66 7.96
C GLU A 334 -1.42 -7.05 6.57
N LEU A 335 -1.80 -7.91 5.62
CA LEU A 335 -2.22 -7.51 4.27
C LEU A 335 -3.62 -8.06 4.01
N ASP A 336 -4.56 -7.16 3.82
CA ASP A 336 -5.91 -7.50 3.37
C ASP A 336 -6.15 -6.96 1.97
N ALA A 337 -6.20 -7.86 0.99
CA ALA A 337 -6.54 -7.57 -0.40
C ALA A 337 -7.75 -8.39 -0.87
N SER A 338 -8.63 -8.72 0.07
CA SER A 338 -9.86 -9.48 -0.19
C SER A 338 -10.87 -8.70 -1.05
N PHE A 339 -11.86 -9.39 -1.63
CA PHE A 339 -12.91 -8.76 -2.45
C PHE A 339 -12.35 -7.86 -3.56
N ASN A 340 -11.52 -8.44 -4.42
CA ASN A 340 -10.90 -7.76 -5.57
C ASN A 340 -11.00 -8.65 -6.82
N ASN A 341 -10.29 -8.29 -7.89
CA ASN A 341 -10.19 -9.08 -9.12
C ASN A 341 -8.78 -9.66 -9.32
N LEU A 342 -8.05 -9.94 -8.23
CA LEU A 342 -6.68 -10.43 -8.30
C LEU A 342 -6.63 -11.79 -8.97
N THR A 343 -5.77 -11.93 -9.99
CA THR A 343 -5.56 -13.20 -10.71
C THR A 343 -4.32 -13.96 -10.25
N TYR A 344 -3.37 -13.25 -9.65
CA TYR A 344 -2.13 -13.79 -9.09
C TYR A 344 -1.64 -12.91 -7.94
N LEU A 345 -0.72 -13.45 -7.14
CA LEU A 345 0.07 -12.70 -6.18
C LEU A 345 1.50 -12.53 -6.73
N PRO A 346 2.21 -11.44 -6.37
CA PRO A 346 3.60 -11.23 -6.76
C PRO A 346 4.48 -12.44 -6.45
N THR A 347 5.35 -12.81 -7.39
CA THR A 347 6.16 -14.04 -7.29
C THR A 347 7.14 -14.01 -6.12
N ASN A 348 7.62 -12.82 -5.74
CA ASN A 348 8.59 -12.63 -4.64
C ASN A 348 7.94 -12.31 -3.29
N LEU A 349 6.60 -12.35 -3.18
CA LEU A 349 5.86 -11.94 -1.99
C LEU A 349 6.42 -12.57 -0.71
N GLY A 350 6.68 -13.89 -0.75
CA GLY A 350 7.12 -14.58 0.45
C GLY A 350 8.61 -14.51 0.77
N TYR A 351 9.47 -14.12 -0.17
CA TYR A 351 10.90 -13.93 0.10
C TYR A 351 11.16 -12.63 0.87
N GLU A 352 10.37 -11.58 0.61
CA GLU A 352 10.61 -10.25 1.17
C GLU A 352 9.69 -9.90 2.35
N LEU A 353 8.42 -10.33 2.34
CA LEU A 353 7.46 -10.07 3.42
C LEU A 353 7.59 -11.05 4.60
N VAL A 354 8.81 -11.15 5.13
CA VAL A 354 9.18 -12.13 6.18
C VAL A 354 8.46 -11.92 7.52
N ASN A 355 7.92 -10.72 7.76
CA ASN A 355 7.20 -10.36 8.99
C ASN A 355 5.68 -10.54 8.90
N LEU A 356 5.15 -10.87 7.71
CA LEU A 356 3.71 -10.95 7.51
C LEU A 356 3.12 -12.11 8.32
N ARG A 357 2.10 -11.81 9.12
CA ARG A 357 1.40 -12.76 9.98
C ARG A 357 0.02 -13.11 9.46
N LYS A 358 -0.62 -12.20 8.74
CA LYS A 358 -1.97 -12.38 8.22
C LYS A 358 -2.04 -11.94 6.78
N LEU A 359 -2.51 -12.85 5.93
CA LEU A 359 -2.76 -12.60 4.52
C LEU A 359 -4.21 -12.97 4.20
N PHE A 360 -4.99 -11.97 3.83
CA PHE A 360 -6.39 -12.11 3.42
C PHE A 360 -6.51 -11.77 1.95
N VAL A 361 -6.81 -12.77 1.12
CA VAL A 361 -6.99 -12.61 -0.34
C VAL A 361 -8.24 -13.35 -0.84
N GLN A 362 -9.20 -13.59 0.05
CA GLN A 362 -10.47 -14.21 -0.29
C GLN A 362 -11.27 -13.40 -1.31
N LEU A 363 -12.21 -14.06 -2.00
CA LEU A 363 -13.11 -13.43 -2.96
C LEU A 363 -12.33 -12.69 -4.06
N ASN A 364 -11.44 -13.43 -4.71
CA ASN A 364 -10.61 -13.00 -5.83
C ASN A 364 -10.67 -14.08 -6.94
N LYS A 365 -9.78 -14.02 -7.93
CA LYS A 365 -9.68 -14.96 -9.07
C LYS A 365 -8.31 -15.64 -9.13
N ILE A 366 -7.70 -15.89 -7.97
CA ILE A 366 -6.34 -16.42 -7.89
C ILE A 366 -6.36 -17.89 -8.27
N ARG A 367 -5.56 -18.27 -9.27
CA ARG A 367 -5.48 -19.66 -9.77
C ARG A 367 -4.41 -20.53 -9.11
N SER A 368 -3.34 -19.89 -8.64
CA SER A 368 -2.25 -20.56 -7.93
C SER A 368 -1.55 -19.59 -7.00
N LEU A 369 -1.15 -20.07 -5.83
CA LEU A 369 -0.25 -19.33 -4.94
C LEU A 369 1.19 -19.44 -5.44
N PRO A 370 2.01 -18.37 -5.33
CA PRO A 370 3.42 -18.44 -5.69
C PRO A 370 4.16 -19.40 -4.75
N THR A 371 5.17 -20.10 -5.25
CA THR A 371 5.98 -21.03 -4.44
C THR A 371 6.69 -20.34 -3.27
N SER A 372 6.97 -19.04 -3.41
CA SER A 372 7.55 -18.21 -2.36
C SER A 372 6.67 -18.10 -1.12
N ILE A 373 5.36 -18.38 -1.19
CA ILE A 373 4.47 -18.33 -0.01
C ILE A 373 5.02 -19.18 1.14
N GLY A 374 5.68 -20.31 0.84
CA GLY A 374 6.27 -21.20 1.85
C GLY A 374 7.48 -20.63 2.60
N GLU A 375 7.99 -19.48 2.19
CA GLU A 375 9.10 -18.75 2.85
C GLU A 375 8.60 -17.77 3.91
N MET A 376 7.29 -17.55 4.00
CA MET A 376 6.66 -16.63 4.95
C MET A 376 6.57 -17.26 6.34
N LEU A 377 7.72 -17.50 6.98
CA LEU A 377 7.81 -18.26 8.22
C LEU A 377 7.04 -17.63 9.40
N SER A 378 6.73 -16.32 9.33
CA SER A 378 5.93 -15.62 10.35
C SER A 378 4.42 -15.75 10.15
N LEU A 379 3.97 -16.31 9.02
CA LEU A 379 2.56 -16.35 8.63
C LEU A 379 1.76 -17.26 9.59
N ARG A 380 0.66 -16.73 10.10
CA ARG A 380 -0.25 -17.40 11.05
C ARG A 380 -1.64 -17.61 10.49
N ILE A 381 -2.12 -16.68 9.67
CA ILE A 381 -3.44 -16.74 9.06
C ILE A 381 -3.25 -16.56 7.56
N LEU A 382 -3.72 -17.55 6.81
CA LEU A 382 -3.83 -17.48 5.36
C LEU A 382 -5.28 -17.76 4.97
N ASP A 383 -5.95 -16.74 4.48
CA ASP A 383 -7.32 -16.87 3.97
C ASP A 383 -7.35 -16.63 2.46
N VAL A 384 -7.71 -17.69 1.74
CA VAL A 384 -7.80 -17.72 0.28
C VAL A 384 -9.16 -18.26 -0.19
N HIS A 385 -10.21 -18.23 0.66
CA HIS A 385 -11.52 -18.74 0.28
C HIS A 385 -12.13 -18.00 -0.91
N PHE A 386 -13.01 -18.66 -1.67
CA PHE A 386 -13.65 -18.06 -2.87
C PHE A 386 -12.61 -17.52 -3.86
N ASN A 387 -11.75 -18.41 -4.34
CA ASN A 387 -10.80 -18.17 -5.43
C ASN A 387 -10.95 -19.26 -6.52
N GLU A 388 -10.01 -19.30 -7.47
CA GLU A 388 -9.97 -20.28 -8.56
C GLU A 388 -8.79 -21.25 -8.37
N LEU A 389 -8.40 -21.56 -7.13
CA LEU A 389 -7.18 -22.34 -6.85
C LEU A 389 -7.29 -23.76 -7.40
N ARG A 390 -6.28 -24.18 -8.16
CA ARG A 390 -6.15 -25.55 -8.67
C ARG A 390 -5.44 -26.51 -7.71
N GLY A 391 -4.65 -25.95 -6.81
CA GLY A 391 -3.73 -26.70 -5.98
C GLY A 391 -2.89 -25.76 -5.13
N LEU A 392 -2.16 -26.35 -4.19
CA LEU A 392 -1.22 -25.64 -3.35
C LEU A 392 0.22 -26.01 -3.72
N PRO A 393 1.17 -25.06 -3.62
CA PRO A 393 2.57 -25.39 -3.82
C PRO A 393 3.04 -26.34 -2.72
N LEU A 394 3.93 -27.28 -3.06
CA LEU A 394 4.56 -28.19 -2.09
C LEU A 394 5.26 -27.44 -0.95
N THR A 395 5.71 -26.21 -1.20
CA THR A 395 6.36 -25.36 -0.19
C THR A 395 5.43 -24.91 0.93
N ILE A 396 4.11 -25.07 0.81
CA ILE A 396 3.15 -24.69 1.86
C ILE A 396 3.46 -25.36 3.20
N GLY A 397 3.92 -26.62 3.19
CA GLY A 397 4.27 -27.37 4.41
C GLY A 397 5.41 -26.76 5.23
N ARG A 398 6.16 -25.79 4.68
CA ARG A 398 7.22 -25.09 5.41
C ARG A 398 6.70 -24.01 6.36
N LEU A 399 5.41 -23.67 6.29
CA LEU A 399 4.78 -22.66 7.13
C LEU A 399 4.52 -23.18 8.55
N ALA A 400 5.59 -23.42 9.29
CA ALA A 400 5.54 -24.06 10.60
C ALA A 400 4.74 -23.29 11.67
N ASN A 401 4.52 -21.98 11.48
CA ASN A 401 3.75 -21.11 12.39
C ASN A 401 2.31 -20.86 11.92
N LEU A 402 1.85 -21.47 10.82
CA LEU A 402 0.50 -21.28 10.31
C LEU A 402 -0.50 -21.90 11.28
N GLU A 403 -1.46 -21.11 11.76
CA GLU A 403 -2.48 -21.51 12.72
C GLU A 403 -3.85 -21.70 12.07
N ILE A 404 -4.18 -20.87 11.07
CA ILE A 404 -5.47 -20.86 10.38
C ILE A 404 -5.22 -20.85 8.87
N LEU A 405 -5.79 -21.85 8.19
CA LEU A 405 -5.78 -21.96 6.74
C LEU A 405 -7.20 -22.15 6.22
N ASN A 406 -7.70 -21.17 5.47
CA ASN A 406 -9.02 -21.23 4.86
C ASN A 406 -8.88 -21.32 3.34
N LEU A 407 -9.29 -22.46 2.79
CA LEU A 407 -9.25 -22.85 1.39
C LEU A 407 -10.65 -23.13 0.83
N SER A 408 -11.70 -22.77 1.57
CA SER A 408 -13.05 -23.13 1.20
C SER A 408 -13.48 -22.48 -0.11
N SER A 409 -14.42 -23.13 -0.81
CA SER A 409 -15.07 -22.54 -1.97
C SER A 409 -14.11 -22.17 -3.10
N ASN A 410 -13.19 -23.07 -3.50
CA ASN A 410 -12.44 -22.93 -4.76
C ASN A 410 -13.11 -23.68 -5.94
N PHE A 411 -14.41 -23.98 -5.77
CA PHE A 411 -15.54 -24.32 -6.66
C PHE A 411 -15.37 -25.29 -7.85
N SER A 412 -14.18 -25.49 -8.44
CA SER A 412 -14.04 -26.46 -9.54
C SER A 412 -12.67 -27.13 -9.68
N ASP A 413 -11.58 -26.53 -9.20
CA ASP A 413 -10.24 -26.98 -9.62
C ASP A 413 -9.40 -27.58 -8.48
N LEU A 414 -9.71 -27.34 -7.20
CA LEU A 414 -8.95 -27.91 -6.09
C LEU A 414 -9.35 -29.37 -5.84
N THR A 415 -8.62 -30.30 -6.43
CA THR A 415 -8.90 -31.75 -6.38
C THR A 415 -8.09 -32.52 -5.35
N GLU A 416 -6.92 -31.99 -4.97
CA GLU A 416 -5.98 -32.64 -4.07
C GLU A 416 -5.21 -31.63 -3.22
N LEU A 417 -4.68 -32.10 -2.09
CA LEU A 417 -3.74 -31.37 -1.26
C LEU A 417 -2.36 -32.01 -1.38
N PRO A 418 -1.28 -31.21 -1.31
CA PRO A 418 0.07 -31.76 -1.32
C PRO A 418 0.34 -32.57 -0.04
N ASP A 419 1.18 -33.60 -0.13
CA ASP A 419 1.60 -34.40 1.03
C ASP A 419 2.29 -33.55 2.11
N THR A 420 2.86 -32.42 1.74
CA THR A 420 3.49 -31.49 2.68
C THR A 420 2.48 -30.73 3.55
N ILE A 421 1.16 -30.83 3.29
CA ILE A 421 0.14 -30.23 4.16
C ILE A 421 0.25 -30.79 5.59
N GLY A 422 0.65 -32.05 5.75
CA GLY A 422 0.86 -32.69 7.05
C GLY A 422 2.05 -32.12 7.83
N ASP A 423 2.91 -31.31 7.22
CA ASP A 423 4.04 -30.65 7.88
C ASP A 423 3.65 -29.33 8.58
N LEU A 424 2.40 -28.86 8.43
CA LEU A 424 1.87 -27.67 9.10
C LEU A 424 1.61 -27.92 10.60
N THR A 425 2.67 -28.15 11.36
CA THR A 425 2.62 -28.60 12.76
C THR A 425 1.89 -27.67 13.72
N SER A 426 1.80 -26.36 13.45
CA SER A 426 1.05 -25.40 14.29
C SER A 426 -0.41 -25.19 13.87
N LEU A 427 -0.88 -25.87 12.82
CA LEU A 427 -2.21 -25.63 12.26
C LEU A 427 -3.30 -26.07 13.23
N LYS A 428 -4.24 -25.15 13.51
CA LYS A 428 -5.34 -25.35 14.45
C LYS A 428 -6.68 -25.42 13.75
N GLU A 429 -6.85 -24.65 12.68
CA GLU A 429 -8.09 -24.53 11.93
C GLU A 429 -7.82 -24.68 10.44
N LEU A 430 -8.49 -25.64 9.81
CA LEU A 430 -8.42 -25.91 8.38
C LEU A 430 -9.83 -26.01 7.81
N ASP A 431 -10.17 -25.07 6.92
CA ASP A 431 -11.41 -25.13 6.16
C ASP A 431 -11.11 -25.48 4.70
N LEU A 432 -11.64 -26.62 4.27
CA LEU A 432 -11.54 -27.15 2.91
C LEU A 432 -12.93 -27.31 2.27
N SER A 433 -13.98 -26.78 2.89
CA SER A 433 -15.35 -26.99 2.43
C SER A 433 -15.59 -26.48 1.03
N ASN A 434 -16.56 -27.09 0.33
CA ASN A 434 -16.99 -26.67 -1.01
C ASN A 434 -15.84 -26.65 -2.03
N ASN A 435 -15.15 -27.79 -2.13
CA ASN A 435 -14.09 -28.06 -3.09
C ASN A 435 -14.35 -29.41 -3.80
N GLN A 436 -13.39 -29.90 -4.59
CA GLN A 436 -13.51 -31.17 -5.30
C GLN A 436 -12.50 -32.22 -4.77
N ILE A 437 -12.20 -32.16 -3.47
CA ILE A 437 -11.19 -33.02 -2.84
C ILE A 437 -11.75 -34.44 -2.67
N HIS A 438 -11.05 -35.41 -3.26
CA HIS A 438 -11.42 -36.82 -3.17
C HIS A 438 -10.73 -37.56 -2.01
N ALA A 439 -9.51 -37.17 -1.69
CA ALA A 439 -8.71 -37.80 -0.64
C ALA A 439 -7.87 -36.77 0.10
N LEU A 440 -7.74 -36.96 1.41
CA LEU A 440 -6.70 -36.32 2.20
C LEU A 440 -5.38 -37.11 2.02
N PRO A 441 -4.22 -36.43 1.99
CA PRO A 441 -2.93 -37.09 1.86
C PRO A 441 -2.60 -37.95 3.08
N ASP A 442 -1.82 -39.01 2.91
CA ASP A 442 -1.58 -39.97 4.02
C ASP A 442 -0.84 -39.32 5.21
N THR A 443 -0.08 -38.26 4.95
CA THR A 443 0.61 -37.44 5.97
C THR A 443 -0.34 -36.58 6.83
N PHE A 444 -1.63 -36.46 6.48
CA PHE A 444 -2.59 -35.59 7.16
C PHE A 444 -2.74 -35.89 8.66
N GLY A 445 -2.48 -37.14 9.07
CA GLY A 445 -2.47 -37.55 10.48
C GLY A 445 -1.42 -36.85 11.35
N ARG A 446 -0.42 -36.20 10.75
CA ARG A 446 0.67 -35.46 11.45
C ARG A 446 0.26 -34.06 11.92
N LEU A 447 -0.97 -33.62 11.61
CA LEU A 447 -1.52 -32.34 12.05
C LEU A 447 -1.96 -32.40 13.52
N ASP A 448 -1.00 -32.57 14.44
CA ASP A 448 -1.25 -32.84 15.86
C ASP A 448 -2.10 -31.75 16.55
N ASN A 449 -1.88 -30.48 16.18
CA ASN A 449 -2.56 -29.33 16.77
C ASN A 449 -3.90 -28.98 16.11
N LEU A 450 -4.34 -29.73 15.09
CA LEU A 450 -5.58 -29.44 14.38
C LEU A 450 -6.79 -29.75 15.26
N THR A 451 -7.63 -28.75 15.48
CA THR A 451 -8.82 -28.82 16.35
C THR A 451 -10.12 -28.55 15.60
N LYS A 452 -10.07 -27.80 14.50
CA LYS A 452 -11.21 -27.54 13.63
C LYS A 452 -10.87 -27.94 12.20
N LEU A 453 -11.71 -28.81 11.63
CA LEU A 453 -11.60 -29.26 10.26
C LEU A 453 -12.98 -29.24 9.62
N ASN A 454 -13.10 -28.51 8.52
CA ASN A 454 -14.32 -28.50 7.72
C ASN A 454 -14.04 -29.13 6.35
N LEU A 455 -14.77 -30.21 6.05
CA LEU A 455 -14.67 -30.98 4.80
C LEU A 455 -16.02 -31.04 4.06
N GLU A 456 -16.99 -30.23 4.47
CA GLU A 456 -18.33 -30.24 3.88
C GLU A 456 -18.28 -29.96 2.38
N GLU A 457 -19.28 -30.46 1.64
CA GLU A 457 -19.41 -30.21 0.20
C GLU A 457 -18.17 -30.62 -0.63
N ASN A 458 -17.47 -31.69 -0.21
CA ASN A 458 -16.43 -32.35 -1.02
C ASN A 458 -16.82 -33.81 -1.36
N PRO A 459 -16.39 -34.34 -2.52
CA PRO A 459 -16.55 -35.74 -2.89
C PRO A 459 -15.52 -36.66 -2.20
N ILE A 460 -15.32 -36.49 -0.89
CA ILE A 460 -14.33 -37.25 -0.11
C ILE A 460 -14.68 -38.74 -0.07
N VAL A 461 -13.68 -39.55 -0.40
CA VAL A 461 -13.64 -41.01 -0.30
C VAL A 461 -12.69 -41.44 0.82
N ILE A 462 -11.58 -40.70 1.00
CA ILE A 462 -10.57 -40.98 2.02
C ILE A 462 -10.34 -39.71 2.84
N PRO A 463 -10.67 -39.70 4.14
CA PRO A 463 -11.25 -40.79 4.93
C PRO A 463 -12.74 -41.06 4.59
N PRO A 464 -13.29 -42.25 4.90
CA PRO A 464 -14.71 -42.53 4.71
C PRO A 464 -15.61 -41.53 5.43
N LYS A 465 -16.80 -41.26 4.88
CA LYS A 465 -17.73 -40.25 5.42
C LYS A 465 -18.12 -40.52 6.87
N GLU A 466 -18.17 -41.78 7.29
CA GLU A 466 -18.44 -42.18 8.66
C GLU A 466 -17.38 -41.63 9.61
N VAL A 467 -16.10 -41.74 9.23
CA VAL A 467 -14.96 -41.20 10.00
C VAL A 467 -14.97 -39.68 10.00
N VAL A 468 -15.31 -39.04 8.87
CA VAL A 468 -15.45 -37.58 8.80
C VAL A 468 -16.51 -37.09 9.78
N ASN A 469 -17.65 -37.77 9.87
CA ASN A 469 -18.76 -37.40 10.74
C ASN A 469 -18.45 -37.61 12.24
N GLU A 470 -17.51 -38.48 12.58
CA GLU A 470 -17.02 -38.66 13.97
C GLU A 470 -16.14 -37.50 14.45
N GLY A 471 -15.60 -36.68 13.53
CA GLY A 471 -14.88 -35.45 13.82
C GLY A 471 -13.36 -35.51 13.61
N VAL A 472 -12.69 -34.42 13.96
CA VAL A 472 -11.28 -34.16 13.61
C VAL A 472 -10.32 -35.23 14.15
N GLU A 473 -10.52 -35.67 15.40
CA GLU A 473 -9.66 -36.67 16.03
C GLU A 473 -9.78 -38.06 15.36
N ALA A 474 -10.99 -38.44 14.93
CA ALA A 474 -11.22 -39.70 14.21
C ALA A 474 -10.53 -39.67 12.84
N VAL A 475 -10.64 -38.54 12.13
CA VAL A 475 -9.93 -38.31 10.86
C VAL A 475 -8.41 -38.41 11.05
N LYS A 476 -7.84 -37.68 12.02
CA LYS A 476 -6.40 -37.73 12.31
C LYS A 476 -5.94 -39.15 12.62
N TYR A 477 -6.66 -39.86 13.50
CA TYR A 477 -6.34 -41.23 13.87
C TYR A 477 -6.39 -42.18 12.67
N TYR A 478 -7.44 -42.10 11.84
CA TYR A 478 -7.58 -42.91 10.65
C TYR A 478 -6.42 -42.69 9.67
N MET A 479 -6.07 -41.43 9.41
CA MET A 479 -4.98 -41.08 8.50
C MET A 479 -3.62 -41.52 9.04
N SER A 480 -3.35 -41.32 10.34
CA SER A 480 -2.11 -41.78 10.99
C SER A 480 -1.96 -43.30 10.95
N LYS A 481 -3.05 -44.05 11.20
CA LYS A 481 -3.04 -45.50 11.12
C LYS A 481 -2.79 -45.98 9.68
N ARG A 482 -3.49 -45.38 8.72
CA ARG A 482 -3.32 -45.68 7.30
C ARG A 482 -1.87 -45.46 6.84
N TRP A 483 -1.25 -44.36 7.25
CA TRP A 483 0.16 -44.08 6.97
C TRP A 483 1.11 -45.13 7.55
N LEU A 484 0.88 -45.56 8.80
CA LEU A 484 1.66 -46.64 9.42
C LEU A 484 1.52 -47.96 8.68
N ASP A 485 0.30 -48.31 8.26
CA ASP A 485 0.04 -49.54 7.49
C ASP A 485 0.82 -49.51 6.15
N ILE A 486 0.81 -48.36 5.46
CA ILE A 486 1.59 -48.15 4.21
C ILE A 486 3.09 -48.33 4.45
N LEU A 487 3.64 -47.70 5.51
CA LEU A 487 5.07 -47.82 5.84
C LEU A 487 5.49 -49.26 6.16
N VAL A 488 4.66 -50.01 6.89
CA VAL A 488 4.92 -51.42 7.21
C VAL A 488 4.89 -52.28 5.94
N GLU A 489 3.93 -52.04 5.04
CA GLU A 489 3.89 -52.76 3.76
C GLU A 489 5.11 -52.46 2.88
N GLU A 490 5.58 -51.21 2.86
CA GLU A 490 6.77 -50.81 2.10
C GLU A 490 8.06 -51.40 2.66
N GLU A 491 8.20 -51.46 3.99
CA GLU A 491 9.30 -52.15 4.65
C GLU A 491 9.29 -53.66 4.31
N GLN A 492 8.12 -54.30 4.32
CA GLN A 492 7.99 -55.71 3.94
C GLN A 492 8.38 -55.94 2.47
N LYS A 493 7.94 -55.07 1.55
CA LYS A 493 8.33 -55.12 0.13
C LYS A 493 9.83 -54.96 -0.05
N SER A 494 10.45 -53.97 0.59
CA SER A 494 11.90 -53.76 0.50
C SER A 494 12.69 -54.95 1.07
N MET A 495 12.24 -55.56 2.18
CA MET A 495 12.85 -56.79 2.70
C MET A 495 12.74 -57.98 1.76
N LEU A 496 11.63 -58.10 1.02
CA LEU A 496 11.43 -59.15 0.02
C LEU A 496 12.34 -58.91 -1.19
N GLU A 497 12.45 -57.68 -1.69
CA GLU A 497 13.35 -57.31 -2.78
C GLU A 497 14.82 -57.56 -2.44
N VAL A 498 15.27 -57.23 -1.22
CA VAL A 498 16.63 -57.54 -0.75
C VAL A 498 16.86 -59.06 -0.67
N LYS A 499 15.86 -59.84 -0.27
CA LYS A 499 15.94 -61.31 -0.28
C LYS A 499 16.03 -61.88 -1.70
N GLU A 500 15.31 -61.31 -2.66
CA GLU A 500 15.39 -61.72 -4.08
C GLU A 500 16.73 -61.30 -4.72
N GLN A 501 17.24 -60.11 -4.42
CA GLN A 501 18.55 -59.63 -4.87
C GLN A 501 19.71 -60.44 -4.26
N THR A 502 19.60 -60.88 -3.00
CA THR A 502 20.60 -61.76 -2.39
C THR A 502 20.54 -63.19 -2.92
N GLN A 503 19.36 -63.68 -3.35
CA GLN A 503 19.24 -64.96 -4.07
C GLN A 503 19.76 -64.89 -5.52
N THR A 504 19.59 -63.76 -6.20
CA THR A 504 20.10 -63.55 -7.57
C THR A 504 21.55 -63.03 -7.60
N GLY A 505 22.11 -62.65 -6.45
CA GLY A 505 23.43 -62.02 -6.29
C GLY A 505 24.64 -62.94 -6.20
N TRP A 506 24.52 -64.28 -6.36
CA TRP A 506 25.71 -65.15 -6.45
C TRP A 506 26.42 -65.04 -7.82
N LEU A 507 25.79 -64.51 -8.86
CA LEU A 507 26.40 -64.46 -10.21
C LEU A 507 27.02 -63.12 -10.64
N THR A 508 27.02 -62.07 -9.83
CA THR A 508 27.72 -60.83 -10.22
C THR A 508 28.20 -60.01 -9.01
N ARG A 509 29.39 -60.34 -8.51
CA ARG A 509 30.22 -59.33 -7.81
C ARG A 509 31.01 -58.56 -8.86
N SER A 510 30.72 -57.27 -9.03
CA SER A 510 31.74 -56.20 -9.15
C SER A 510 31.11 -54.79 -9.19
N THR A 511 31.44 -54.01 -8.15
CA THR A 511 31.61 -52.55 -8.05
C THR A 511 30.43 -51.57 -8.07
N SER A 512 30.39 -50.78 -6.97
CA SER A 512 29.65 -49.52 -6.73
C SER A 512 28.13 -49.69 -6.66
N TRP A 513 27.38 -49.12 -5.72
CA TRP A 513 27.28 -47.70 -5.38
C TRP A 513 26.88 -47.52 -3.91
N LEU A 514 27.66 -46.73 -3.15
CA LEU A 514 27.27 -46.11 -1.88
C LEU A 514 27.52 -44.59 -1.98
N SER A 515 26.66 -43.84 -1.28
CA SER A 515 26.58 -42.37 -1.13
C SER A 515 25.94 -41.65 -2.33
N ASN A 516 24.95 -40.75 -2.23
CA ASN A 516 24.44 -39.81 -1.22
C ASN A 516 22.95 -39.56 -1.61
N THR A 517 21.92 -39.26 -0.79
CA THR A 517 21.82 -38.58 0.50
C THR A 517 20.40 -38.81 1.04
N VAL A 518 20.30 -39.43 2.22
CA VAL A 518 19.26 -39.20 3.22
C VAL A 518 19.91 -38.34 4.30
N SER A 519 19.41 -37.14 4.52
CA SER A 519 19.68 -36.37 5.74
C SER A 519 18.34 -35.94 6.30
N GLY A 520 17.93 -36.54 7.43
CA GLY A 520 16.80 -36.00 8.17
C GLY A 520 15.94 -36.94 9.00
N VAL A 521 16.38 -38.13 9.42
CA VAL A 521 15.69 -38.84 10.52
C VAL A 521 16.70 -39.58 11.39
N SER A 522 17.33 -38.86 12.32
CA SER A 522 17.87 -39.46 13.54
C SER A 522 17.37 -38.65 14.73
N GLY A 523 16.08 -38.81 15.02
CA GLY A 523 15.39 -38.25 16.17
C GLY A 523 14.71 -39.37 16.95
N SER A 524 15.45 -39.97 17.88
CA SER A 524 15.05 -40.81 19.01
C SER A 524 13.58 -41.24 19.12
N LEU A 525 13.35 -42.54 18.89
CA LEU A 525 12.10 -43.28 19.16
C LEU A 525 11.90 -43.64 20.65
N SER A 526 12.61 -42.99 21.58
CA SER A 526 12.62 -43.40 23.00
C SER A 526 11.60 -42.68 23.90
N GLY A 527 10.72 -41.84 23.34
CA GLY A 527 9.75 -41.05 24.11
C GLY A 527 8.40 -41.72 24.40
N TYR A 528 8.07 -42.84 23.73
CA TYR A 528 6.69 -43.36 23.70
C TYR A 528 6.41 -44.59 24.58
N LEU A 529 7.39 -45.09 25.34
CA LEU A 529 7.20 -46.26 26.21
C LEU A 529 7.46 -45.92 27.67
N GLY A 530 6.45 -45.35 28.33
CA GLY A 530 6.36 -45.37 29.79
C GLY A 530 5.86 -46.73 30.29
N ALA A 531 6.76 -47.68 30.52
CA ALA A 531 6.48 -48.84 31.37
C ALA A 531 7.78 -49.46 31.93
N ARG A 532 8.01 -49.11 33.19
CA ARG A 532 8.80 -49.77 34.24
C ARG A 532 8.91 -51.29 34.08
N GLU A 533 10.13 -51.82 33.91
CA GLU A 533 10.58 -53.01 34.65
C GLU A 533 12.11 -53.21 34.60
N LYS A 534 12.63 -53.74 35.72
CA LYS A 534 14.04 -53.96 36.05
C LYS A 534 14.56 -55.23 35.37
N SER A 535 15.80 -55.24 34.88
CA SER A 535 16.84 -56.18 35.35
C SER A 535 18.14 -56.09 34.55
N ASN A 536 19.25 -56.13 35.29
CA ASN A 536 20.65 -56.25 34.90
C ASN A 536 20.95 -57.27 33.78
N LEU A 537 21.87 -56.93 32.89
CA LEU A 537 23.01 -57.77 32.49
C LEU A 537 23.96 -56.99 31.56
N ASP A 538 25.14 -56.62 32.08
CA ASP A 538 26.33 -56.38 31.26
C ASP A 538 26.73 -57.69 30.57
N PRO A 539 27.26 -57.65 29.33
CA PRO A 539 28.71 -57.76 29.22
C PRO A 539 29.33 -57.01 28.02
N TYR A 540 30.35 -56.21 28.32
CA TYR A 540 31.54 -56.09 27.48
C TYR A 540 32.13 -57.48 27.22
N LEU A 541 32.32 -57.89 25.95
CA LEU A 541 33.48 -58.70 25.51
C LEU A 541 33.49 -58.92 23.97
N ASN A 542 34.58 -58.44 23.38
CA ASN A 542 35.29 -58.89 22.17
C ASN A 542 34.67 -58.62 20.78
N GLN A 543 35.30 -57.81 19.92
CA GLN A 543 36.68 -57.83 19.35
C GLN A 543 36.74 -58.66 18.05
N GLN A 544 37.02 -57.95 16.96
CA GLN A 544 37.70 -58.36 15.71
C GLN A 544 37.38 -59.74 15.14
N LEU A 545 36.70 -59.74 13.98
CA LEU A 545 37.23 -60.21 12.70
C LEU A 545 36.37 -59.68 11.54
#